data_AF-A0A1T4QC46-F1
#
_entry.id   AF-A0A1T4QC46-F1
#
_cell.length_a   1.000
_cell.length_b   1.000
_cell.length_c   1.000
_cell.angle_alpha   90.00
_cell.angle_beta   90.00
_cell.angle_gamma   90.00
#
_symmetry.space_group_name_H-M   'P 1'
#
loop_
_entity.id
_entity.type
_entity.pdbx_description
1 polymer ?
#
loop_
_entity_poly.entity_id
_entity_poly.type
_entity_poly.pdbx_seq_one_letter_code
_entity_poly.pdbx_strand_id
1 'polypeptide(L)'
;MSGEEFSANPDELGRAGNEIYDLGNFVHKLRTDLIAQRANIGDAWDETDGREEEIERSLKENLTPMIKNHDGLLESLVTAFNDTADYTLVMKRRFELSNEAATDFADQWQSSITDSGTTPGGGDGGRRG
;
A
#
# COMPACT_ATOMS: atom_id res chain seq x y z
N MET A 1 24.07 13.18 18.63
CA MET A 1 23.29 12.50 17.59
C MET A 1 21.90 12.35 18.15
N SER A 2 21.03 13.30 17.83
CA SER A 2 19.61 13.24 18.16
C SER A 2 19.04 12.01 17.46
N GLY A 3 18.52 11.06 18.24
CA GLY A 3 17.79 9.93 17.68
C GLY A 3 16.59 10.49 16.95
N GLU A 4 16.59 10.36 15.62
CA GLU A 4 15.36 10.45 14.85
C GLU A 4 14.49 9.31 15.36
N GLU A 5 13.60 9.63 16.30
CA GLU A 5 12.53 8.75 16.69
C GLU A 5 11.74 8.47 15.42
N PHE A 6 11.82 7.22 14.94
CA PHE A 6 11.11 6.76 13.76
C PHE A 6 9.62 6.68 14.11
N SER A 7 8.98 7.84 14.26
CA SER A 7 7.54 7.93 14.51
C SER A 7 6.87 7.76 13.15
N ALA A 8 6.45 6.54 12.84
CA ALA A 8 5.64 6.30 11.65
C ALA A 8 4.27 6.96 11.88
N ASN A 9 3.98 8.03 11.15
CA ASN A 9 2.68 8.69 11.23
C ASN A 9 1.64 7.85 10.47
N PRO A 10 0.61 7.29 11.14
CA PRO A 10 -0.40 6.44 10.50
C PRO A 10 -1.18 7.18 9.40
N ASP A 11 -1.32 8.52 9.49
CA ASP A 11 -1.94 9.31 8.43
C ASP A 11 -1.08 9.39 7.18
N GLU A 12 0.23 9.54 7.34
CA GLU A 12 1.18 9.52 6.22
C GLU A 12 1.27 8.14 5.57
N LEU A 13 1.23 7.06 6.36
CA LEU A 13 1.14 5.70 5.83
C LEU A 13 -0.16 5.48 5.06
N GLY A 14 -1.28 6.00 5.56
CA GLY A 14 -2.55 5.94 4.83
C GLY A 14 -2.51 6.70 3.51
N ARG A 15 -1.92 7.91 3.50
CA ARG A 15 -1.75 8.70 2.28
C ARG A 15 -0.85 7.99 1.28
N ALA A 16 0.31 7.49 1.73
CA ALA A 16 1.25 6.76 0.89
C ALA A 16 0.62 5.48 0.30
N GLY A 17 -0.14 4.72 1.10
CA GLY A 17 -0.87 3.54 0.62
C GLY A 17 -1.86 3.87 -0.50
N ASN A 18 -2.62 4.97 -0.35
CA ASN A 18 -3.56 5.44 -1.37
C ASN A 18 -2.84 5.93 -2.64
N GLU A 19 -1.74 6.68 -2.50
CA GLU A 19 -0.93 7.14 -3.64
C GLU A 19 -0.35 5.96 -4.45
N ILE A 20 0.08 4.89 -3.77
CA ILE A 20 0.56 3.66 -4.42
C ILE A 20 -0.59 2.94 -5.14
N TYR A 21 -1.79 2.92 -4.56
CA TYR A 21 -3.00 2.40 -5.22
C TYR A 21 -3.35 3.17 -6.50
N ASP A 22 -3.31 4.50 -6.44
CA ASP A 22 -3.56 5.35 -7.61
C ASP A 22 -2.54 5.09 -8.73
N LEU A 23 -1.28 4.87 -8.37
CA LEU A 23 -0.23 4.49 -9.31
C LEU A 23 -0.50 3.10 -9.93
N GLY A 24 -0.88 2.11 -9.12
CA GLY A 24 -1.28 0.79 -9.61
C GLY A 24 -2.45 0.86 -10.61
N ASN A 25 -3.47 1.67 -10.30
CA ASN A 25 -4.62 1.91 -11.18
C ASN A 25 -4.21 2.62 -12.49
N PHE A 26 -3.31 3.59 -12.41
CA PHE A 26 -2.78 4.26 -13.59
C PHE A 26 -2.06 3.28 -14.52
N VAL A 27 -1.20 2.42 -13.98
CA VAL A 27 -0.48 1.40 -14.78
C VAL A 27 -1.44 0.38 -15.37
N HIS A 28 -2.47 -0.04 -14.62
CA HIS A 28 -3.51 -0.93 -15.13
C HIS A 28 -4.28 -0.30 -16.30
N LYS A 29 -4.63 0.98 -16.19
CA LYS A 29 -5.28 1.73 -17.27
C LYS A 29 -4.37 1.83 -18.49
N LEU A 30 -3.10 2.21 -18.30
CA LEU A 30 -2.12 2.28 -19.38
C LEU A 30 -1.98 0.95 -20.12
N ARG A 31 -1.90 -0.18 -19.39
CA ARG A 31 -1.88 -1.52 -19.98
C ARG A 31 -3.13 -1.80 -20.81
N THR A 32 -4.30 -1.46 -20.28
CA THR A 32 -5.59 -1.64 -20.98
C THR A 32 -5.66 -0.82 -22.26
N ASP A 33 -5.21 0.45 -22.19
CA ASP A 33 -5.15 1.35 -23.35
C ASP A 33 -4.18 0.82 -24.41
N LEU A 34 -3.02 0.28 -24.03
CA LEU A 34 -2.05 -0.33 -24.95
C LEU A 34 -2.62 -1.58 -25.64
N ILE A 35 -3.33 -2.44 -24.91
CA ILE A 35 -4.00 -3.62 -25.47
C ILE A 35 -5.08 -3.18 -26.46
N ALA A 36 -5.90 -2.18 -26.10
CA ALA A 36 -6.95 -1.65 -26.97
C ALA A 36 -6.37 -1.00 -28.23
N GLN A 37 -5.27 -0.23 -28.11
CA GLN A 37 -4.56 0.34 -29.26
C GLN A 37 -4.02 -0.76 -30.19
N ARG A 38 -3.44 -1.83 -29.62
CA ARG A 38 -3.00 -3.00 -30.40
C ARG A 38 -4.14 -3.67 -31.15
N ALA A 39 -5.26 -3.90 -30.48
CA ALA A 39 -6.44 -4.49 -31.13
C ALA A 39 -6.99 -3.59 -32.25
N ASN A 40 -6.94 -2.26 -32.08
CA ASN A 40 -7.41 -1.29 -33.08
C ASN A 40 -6.46 -1.11 -34.27
N ILE A 41 -5.15 -1.33 -34.08
CA ILE A 41 -4.18 -1.40 -35.20
C ILE A 41 -4.47 -2.61 -36.10
N GLY A 42 -5.22 -3.61 -35.60
CA GLY A 42 -5.55 -4.84 -36.31
C GLY A 42 -4.34 -5.74 -36.53
N ASP A 43 -4.56 -6.90 -37.14
CA ASP A 43 -3.48 -7.70 -37.73
C ASP A 43 -3.00 -7.00 -39.01
N ALA A 44 -2.33 -5.86 -38.88
CA ALA A 44 -1.65 -5.17 -39.98
C ALA A 44 -0.51 -6.02 -40.60
N TRP A 45 -0.37 -7.28 -40.18
CA TRP A 45 0.77 -8.15 -40.37
C TRP A 45 0.48 -9.41 -41.20
N ASP A 46 -0.78 -9.62 -41.62
CA ASP A 46 -1.17 -10.81 -42.39
C ASP A 46 -1.48 -10.51 -43.87
N GLU A 47 -1.47 -9.24 -44.30
CA GLU A 47 -1.78 -8.82 -45.68
C GLU A 47 -0.57 -8.27 -46.47
N THR A 48 0.66 -8.56 -46.03
CA THR A 48 1.86 -8.15 -46.78
C THR A 48 2.10 -9.06 -47.99
N ASP A 49 1.69 -8.56 -49.15
CA ASP A 49 1.71 -9.19 -50.48
C ASP A 49 3.14 -9.57 -50.94
N GLY A 50 3.66 -10.69 -50.43
CA GLY A 50 4.79 -11.48 -50.95
C GLY A 50 6.18 -10.83 -51.07
N ARG A 51 6.33 -9.52 -50.79
CA ARG A 51 7.61 -8.79 -50.90
C ARG A 51 8.23 -8.41 -49.57
N GLU A 52 7.51 -8.59 -48.46
CA GLU A 52 7.94 -8.16 -47.12
C GLU A 52 8.15 -9.32 -46.13
N GLU A 53 8.25 -10.57 -46.61
CA GLU A 53 8.39 -11.77 -45.74
C GLU A 53 9.54 -11.67 -44.72
N GLU A 54 10.65 -11.00 -45.05
CA GLU A 54 11.79 -10.85 -44.13
C GLU A 54 11.52 -9.79 -43.04
N ILE A 55 10.84 -8.70 -43.40
CA ILE A 55 10.43 -7.64 -42.47
C ILE A 55 9.31 -8.19 -41.57
N GLU A 56 8.31 -8.84 -42.16
CA GLU A 56 7.20 -9.47 -41.47
C GLU A 56 7.69 -10.56 -40.50
N ARG A 57 8.63 -11.41 -40.92
CA ARG A 57 9.26 -12.42 -40.06
C ARG A 57 10.06 -11.79 -38.93
N SER A 58 10.90 -10.80 -39.22
CA SER A 58 11.67 -10.08 -38.19
C SER A 58 10.75 -9.42 -37.16
N LEU A 59 9.62 -8.86 -37.60
CA LEU A 59 8.63 -8.25 -36.71
C LEU A 59 7.85 -9.31 -35.91
N LYS A 60 7.45 -10.42 -36.52
CA LYS A 60 6.80 -11.55 -35.83
C LYS A 60 7.74 -12.21 -34.81
N GLU A 61 9.02 -12.34 -35.12
CA GLU A 61 10.04 -12.96 -34.25
C GLU A 61 10.52 -12.05 -33.13
N ASN A 62 10.65 -10.73 -33.36
CA ASN A 62 11.23 -9.82 -32.37
C ASN A 62 10.19 -8.94 -31.69
N LEU A 63 9.30 -8.31 -32.46
CA LEU A 63 8.36 -7.32 -31.95
C LEU A 63 7.25 -7.97 -31.12
N THR A 64 6.71 -9.10 -31.58
CA THR A 64 5.64 -9.82 -30.87
C THR A 64 6.08 -10.31 -29.49
N PRO A 65 7.24 -10.99 -29.33
CA PRO A 65 7.74 -11.36 -28.00
C PRO A 65 8.11 -10.16 -27.13
N MET A 66 8.71 -9.10 -27.70
CA MET A 66 9.01 -7.87 -26.94
C MET A 66 7.75 -7.29 -26.32
N ILE A 67 6.65 -7.20 -27.07
CA ILE A 67 5.44 -6.59 -26.53
C ILE A 67 4.75 -7.53 -25.54
N LYS A 68 4.78 -8.86 -25.76
CA LYS A 68 4.33 -9.82 -24.74
C LYS A 68 5.13 -9.70 -23.43
N ASN A 69 6.45 -9.52 -23.53
CA ASN A 69 7.30 -9.28 -22.37
C ASN A 69 6.94 -7.95 -21.68
N HIS A 70 6.65 -6.90 -22.44
CA HIS A 70 6.20 -5.63 -21.89
C HIS A 70 4.84 -5.75 -21.19
N ASP A 71 3.89 -6.50 -21.75
CA ASP A 71 2.59 -6.78 -21.13
C ASP A 71 2.76 -7.52 -19.80
N GLY A 72 3.67 -8.50 -19.75
CA GLY A 72 4.02 -9.24 -18.53
C GLY A 72 4.71 -8.37 -17.47
N LEU A 73 5.60 -7.45 -17.90
CA LEU A 73 6.21 -6.48 -17.00
C LEU A 73 5.17 -5.54 -16.39
N LEU A 74 4.28 -4.97 -17.20
CA LEU A 74 3.20 -4.10 -16.72
C LEU A 74 2.27 -4.83 -15.74
N GLU A 75 1.94 -6.09 -16.00
CA GLU A 75 1.16 -6.92 -15.09
C GLU A 75 1.88 -7.15 -13.76
N SER A 76 3.17 -7.48 -13.79
CA SER A 76 3.98 -7.64 -12.58
C SER A 76 4.06 -6.35 -11.75
N LEU A 77 4.13 -5.19 -12.41
CA LEU A 77 4.17 -3.88 -11.75
C LEU A 77 2.84 -3.55 -11.09
N VAL A 78 1.71 -3.83 -11.74
CA VAL A 78 0.38 -3.64 -11.13
C VAL A 78 0.25 -4.49 -9.87
N THR A 79 0.63 -5.77 -9.93
CA THR A 79 0.61 -6.66 -8.75
C THR A 79 1.51 -6.13 -7.65
N ALA A 80 2.75 -5.74 -7.97
CA ALA A 80 3.69 -5.22 -6.98
C ALA A 80 3.20 -3.93 -6.31
N PHE A 81 2.57 -3.02 -7.06
CA PHE A 81 1.99 -1.80 -6.49
C PHE A 81 0.81 -2.13 -5.56
N ASN A 82 -0.10 -3.02 -5.97
CA ASN A 82 -1.22 -3.42 -5.13
C ASN A 82 -0.74 -4.10 -3.84
N ASP A 83 0.21 -5.04 -3.93
CA ASP A 83 0.77 -5.73 -2.77
C ASP A 83 1.46 -4.75 -1.80
N THR A 84 2.19 -3.77 -2.36
CA THR A 84 2.86 -2.73 -1.57
C THR A 84 1.84 -1.81 -0.89
N ALA A 85 0.77 -1.44 -1.58
CA ALA A 85 -0.30 -0.60 -1.03
C ALA A 85 -1.03 -1.32 0.11
N ASP A 86 -1.39 -2.59 -0.10
CA ASP A 86 -2.01 -3.44 0.91
C ASP A 86 -1.13 -3.59 2.15
N TYR A 87 0.16 -3.87 1.96
CA TYR A 87 1.12 -3.94 3.05
C TYR A 87 1.18 -2.62 3.83
N THR A 88 1.20 -1.49 3.14
CA THR A 88 1.27 -0.15 3.74
C THR A 88 0.01 0.16 4.57
N LEU A 89 -1.17 -0.18 4.06
CA LEU A 89 -2.44 0.00 4.79
C LEU A 89 -2.57 -0.95 5.99
N VAL A 90 -2.10 -2.20 5.86
CA VAL A 90 -2.02 -3.14 6.99
C VAL A 90 -1.08 -2.60 8.07
N MET A 91 0.06 -2.03 7.68
CA MET A 91 1.00 -1.41 8.62
C MET A 91 0.36 -0.22 9.34
N LYS A 92 -0.34 0.67 8.62
CA LYS A 92 -1.14 1.74 9.25
C LYS A 92 -2.06 1.18 10.33
N ARG A 93 -2.88 0.18 9.98
CA ARG A 93 -3.86 -0.41 10.91
C ARG A 93 -3.19 -1.02 12.14
N ARG A 94 -2.03 -1.64 11.98
CA ARG A 94 -1.23 -2.18 13.10
C ARG A 94 -0.71 -1.07 14.01
N PHE A 95 -0.26 0.04 13.44
CA PHE A 95 0.16 1.21 14.23
C PHE A 95 -1.01 1.81 15.03
N GLU A 96 -2.18 1.97 14.42
CA GLU A 96 -3.38 2.46 15.10
C GLU A 96 -3.77 1.57 16.29
N LEU A 97 -3.85 0.25 16.08
CA LEU A 97 -4.15 -0.72 17.14
C LEU A 97 -3.10 -0.71 18.25
N SER A 98 -1.82 -0.55 17.89
CA SER A 98 -0.75 -0.46 18.89
C SER A 98 -0.85 0.83 19.71
N ASN A 99 -1.27 1.93 19.09
CA ASN A 99 -1.39 3.22 19.76
C ASN A 99 -2.60 3.23 20.71
N GLU A 100 -3.72 2.62 20.31
CA GLU A 100 -4.89 2.40 21.16
C GLU A 100 -4.51 1.54 22.39
N ALA A 101 -3.86 0.40 22.18
CA ALA A 101 -3.41 -0.47 23.27
C ALA A 101 -2.41 0.22 24.23
N ALA A 102 -1.51 1.07 23.70
CA ALA A 102 -0.59 1.85 24.52
C ALA A 102 -1.30 2.93 25.33
N THR A 103 -2.33 3.56 24.75
CA THR A 103 -3.16 4.56 25.44
C THR A 103 -3.98 3.91 26.55
N ASP A 104 -4.64 2.78 26.27
CA ASP A 104 -5.39 2.01 27.28
C ASP A 104 -4.51 1.56 28.44
N PHE A 105 -3.29 1.10 28.13
CA PHE A 105 -2.32 0.73 29.16
C PHE A 105 -1.87 1.94 29.99
N ALA A 106 -1.59 3.07 29.35
CA ALA A 106 -1.22 4.30 30.03
C ALA A 106 -2.35 4.82 30.94
N ASP A 107 -3.59 4.81 30.46
CA ASP A 107 -4.78 5.20 31.21
C ASP A 107 -5.03 4.25 32.40
N GLN A 108 -4.89 2.94 32.20
CA GLN A 108 -4.98 1.96 33.27
C GLN A 108 -3.89 2.16 34.33
N TRP A 109 -2.66 2.42 33.91
CA TRP A 109 -1.56 2.68 34.83
C TRP A 109 -1.76 3.99 35.60
N GLN A 110 -2.16 5.06 34.93
CA GLN A 110 -2.45 6.35 35.56
C GLN A 110 -3.65 6.26 36.51
N SER A 111 -4.69 5.50 36.16
CA SER A 111 -5.80 5.17 37.05
C SER A 111 -5.31 4.41 38.28
N SER A 112 -4.41 3.44 38.15
CA SER A 112 -3.88 2.68 39.29
C SER A 112 -3.06 3.54 40.26
N ILE A 113 -2.40 4.59 39.78
CA ILE A 113 -1.63 5.55 40.57
C ILE A 113 -2.54 6.58 41.26
N THR A 114 -3.61 7.00 40.60
CA THR A 114 -4.54 8.00 41.14
C THR A 114 -5.59 7.39 42.07
N ASP A 115 -5.97 6.12 41.86
CA ASP A 115 -6.88 5.36 42.71
C ASP A 115 -6.17 4.73 43.93
N SER A 116 -4.85 4.52 43.86
CA SER A 116 -4.03 4.23 45.06
C SER A 116 -3.81 5.47 45.96
N GLY A 117 -4.42 6.60 45.60
CA GLY A 117 -4.42 7.87 46.32
C GLY A 117 -5.51 8.03 47.39
N THR A 118 -6.34 7.02 47.69
CA THR A 118 -7.07 7.02 48.98
C THR A 118 -6.08 6.78 50.12
N THR A 119 -5.45 7.87 50.52
CA THR A 119 -4.65 8.02 51.73
C THR A 119 -5.41 7.45 52.93
N PRO A 120 -4.93 6.42 53.64
CA PRO A 120 -5.40 6.13 54.99
C PRO A 120 -4.77 7.16 55.94
N GLY A 121 -5.32 8.36 55.96
CA GLY A 121 -5.05 9.38 56.97
C GLY A 121 -6.41 9.99 57.30
N GLY A 122 -7.02 9.68 58.44
CA GLY A 122 -6.48 9.92 59.77
C GLY A 122 -7.11 11.22 60.27
N GLY A 123 -8.13 11.13 61.12
CA GLY A 123 -8.74 12.31 61.71
C GLY A 123 -10.13 12.14 62.33
N ASP A 124 -10.11 11.84 63.63
CA ASP A 124 -10.89 12.55 64.65
C ASP A 124 -12.39 12.29 64.84
N GLY A 125 -12.81 12.27 66.12
CA GLY A 125 -14.20 12.42 66.53
C GLY A 125 -14.77 11.32 67.43
N GLY A 126 -14.46 11.36 68.72
CA GLY A 126 -15.16 10.57 69.73
C GLY A 126 -16.69 10.83 69.76
N ARG A 127 -17.45 9.77 70.06
CA ARG A 127 -18.87 9.79 70.45
C ARG A 127 -19.16 8.49 71.20
N ARG A 128 -19.14 8.50 72.54
CA ARG A 128 -20.31 8.55 73.44
C ARG A 128 -21.38 7.49 73.12
N GLY A 129 -21.58 6.57 74.07
CA GLY A 129 -22.70 5.62 74.11
C GLY A 129 -22.31 4.39 74.92
#